data_AF-A0A968FZE4-F1
#
_entry.id   AF-A0A968FZE4-F1
#
_cell.length_a   1.000
_cell.length_b   1.000
_cell.length_c   1.000
_cell.angle_alpha   90.00
_cell.angle_beta   90.00
_cell.angle_gamma   90.00
#
_symmetry.space_group_name_H-M   'P 1'
#
loop_
_entity.id
_entity.type
_entity.pdbx_description
1 polymer ?
#
loop_
_entity_poly.entity_id
_entity_poly.type
_entity_poly.pdbx_seq_one_letter_code
_entity_poly.pdbx_strand_id
1 'polypeptide(L)'
;MVFIPEGAFEMGSRKSLRELDPVSIFQADRHMLGPEDPAHEVILDAFYIDVYEVTNREYGEYLEASKKKPPRYWDDTRLNQPDQPVVGVSWKEARNYCQWRKKRLPT
;
A
#
# COMPACT_ATOMS: atom_id res chain seq x y z
N MET A 1 -10.09 -1.84 -11.73
CA MET A 1 -10.36 -1.00 -10.54
C MET A 1 -11.63 -1.48 -9.87
N VAL A 2 -11.69 -1.35 -8.55
CA VAL A 2 -12.89 -1.57 -7.73
C VAL A 2 -13.31 -0.24 -7.11
N PHE A 3 -14.62 -0.03 -6.96
CA PHE A 3 -15.20 1.15 -6.35
C PHE A 3 -15.30 0.96 -4.83
N ILE A 4 -14.82 1.94 -4.08
CA ILE A 4 -15.00 2.03 -2.62
C ILE A 4 -15.95 3.20 -2.38
N PRO A 5 -17.17 2.96 -1.84
CA PRO A 5 -18.13 4.02 -1.57
C PRO A 5 -17.65 4.93 -0.44
N GLU A 6 -18.17 6.16 -0.42
CA GLU A 6 -17.97 7.06 0.71
C GLU A 6 -18.63 6.50 1.97
N GLY A 7 -18.04 6.77 3.14
CA GLY A 7 -18.61 6.34 4.40
C GLY A 7 -17.62 6.29 5.55
N ALA A 8 -18.14 5.85 6.69
CA ALA A 8 -17.36 5.57 7.89
C ALA A 8 -16.84 4.13 7.85
N PHE A 9 -15.54 3.97 8.04
CA PHE A 9 -14.84 2.69 8.09
C PHE A 9 -14.04 2.57 9.37
N GLU A 10 -13.87 1.35 9.87
CA GLU A 10 -12.98 1.09 10.98
C GLU A 10 -11.56 0.84 10.46
N MET A 11 -10.58 1.59 10.96
CA MET A 11 -9.16 1.43 10.65
C MET A 11 -8.40 1.05 11.92
N GLY A 12 -7.52 0.05 11.81
CA GLY A 12 -6.70 -0.44 12.91
C GLY A 12 -7.22 -1.75 13.51
N SER A 13 -6.53 -2.24 14.54
CA SER A 13 -6.82 -3.51 15.21
C SER A 13 -7.68 -3.30 16.46
N ARG A 14 -8.62 -4.25 16.69
CA ARG A 14 -9.44 -4.31 17.91
C ARG A 14 -8.75 -4.98 19.09
N LYS A 15 -7.48 -5.41 18.97
CA LYS A 15 -6.67 -5.94 20.09
C LYS A 15 -6.33 -4.81 21.09
N SER A 16 -7.36 -4.20 21.66
CA SER A 16 -7.22 -3.17 22.65
C SER A 16 -6.87 -3.80 24.00
N LEU A 17 -6.12 -3.05 24.82
CA LEU A 17 -5.88 -3.34 26.24
C LEU A 17 -7.13 -3.74 27.04
N ARG A 18 -8.33 -3.41 26.56
CA ARG A 18 -9.61 -3.74 27.20
C ARG A 18 -10.03 -5.20 27.04
N GLU A 19 -9.49 -5.91 26.06
CA GLU A 19 -9.76 -7.34 25.82
C GLU A 19 -8.64 -8.27 26.33
N LEU A 20 -7.54 -7.70 26.80
CA LEU A 20 -6.46 -8.46 27.44
C LEU A 20 -6.85 -8.78 28.89
N ASP A 21 -6.82 -10.06 29.26
CA ASP A 21 -6.89 -10.51 30.65
C ASP A 21 -5.85 -9.74 31.51
N PRO A 22 -6.18 -9.31 32.74
CA PRO A 22 -5.24 -8.74 33.70
C PRO A 22 -3.85 -9.40 33.73
N VAL A 23 -3.76 -10.72 33.58
CA VAL A 23 -2.50 -11.49 33.52
C VAL A 23 -1.71 -11.18 32.25
N SER A 24 -2.39 -11.01 31.12
CA SER A 24 -1.79 -10.67 29.83
C SER A 24 -1.22 -9.25 29.82
N ILE A 25 -1.73 -8.33 30.64
CA ILE A 25 -1.23 -6.95 30.76
C ILE A 25 0.16 -6.91 31.42
N PHE A 26 0.43 -7.79 32.41
CA PHE A 26 1.73 -7.88 33.07
C PHE A 26 2.77 -8.68 32.28
N GLN A 27 2.33 -9.50 31.31
CA GLN A 27 3.19 -10.26 30.39
C GLN A 27 3.32 -9.59 29.01
N ALA A 28 2.54 -8.54 28.75
CA ALA A 28 2.59 -7.80 27.50
C ALA A 28 3.91 -7.04 27.39
N ASP A 29 4.72 -7.42 26.40
CA ASP A 29 5.83 -6.57 25.94
C ASP A 29 5.25 -5.20 25.54
N ARG A 30 6.03 -4.12 25.68
CA ARG A 30 5.65 -2.74 25.30
C ARG A 30 5.34 -2.62 23.79
N HIS A 31 5.60 -3.68 23.02
CA HIS A 31 5.33 -3.84 21.59
C HIS A 31 4.05 -4.65 21.29
N MET A 32 3.32 -5.13 22.31
CA MET A 32 2.15 -5.99 22.12
C MET A 32 0.95 -5.25 21.52
N LEU A 33 0.94 -3.93 21.62
CA LEU A 33 0.04 -3.03 20.89
C LEU A 33 0.89 -2.30 19.86
N GLY A 34 0.70 -2.64 18.59
CA GLY A 34 1.48 -2.07 17.49
C GLY A 34 0.99 -0.67 17.13
N PRO A 35 1.61 -0.02 16.13
CA PRO A 35 1.09 1.23 15.56
C PRO A 35 -0.29 1.08 14.89
N GLU A 36 -0.79 -0.15 14.77
CA GLU A 36 -2.11 -0.49 14.23
C GLU A 36 -3.24 -0.37 15.27
N ASP A 37 -2.91 -0.23 16.56
CA ASP A 37 -3.90 -0.07 17.64
C ASP A 37 -4.02 1.41 18.07
N PRO A 38 -5.22 1.87 18.51
CA PRO A 38 -6.49 1.15 18.51
C PRO A 38 -7.28 1.33 17.21
N ALA A 39 -8.23 0.41 16.97
CA ALA A 39 -9.29 0.59 16.00
C ALA A 39 -10.05 1.91 16.25
N HIS A 40 -10.22 2.71 15.21
CA HIS A 40 -10.96 3.97 15.23
C HIS A 40 -11.71 4.18 13.92
N GLU A 41 -12.73 5.02 13.97
CA GLU A 41 -13.53 5.38 12.80
C GLU A 41 -12.79 6.39 11.92
N VAL A 42 -12.78 6.14 10.62
CA VAL A 42 -12.24 7.02 9.58
C VAL A 42 -13.32 7.26 8.55
N ILE A 43 -13.57 8.53 8.23
CA ILE A 43 -14.50 8.93 7.17
C ILE A 43 -13.70 9.08 5.88
N LEU A 44 -14.09 8.34 4.85
CA LEU A 44 -13.47 8.37 3.53
C LEU A 44 -14.47 8.85 2.47
N ASP A 45 -14.00 9.72 1.58
CA ASP A 45 -14.70 10.03 0.33
C ASP A 45 -14.68 8.81 -0.61
N ALA A 46 -15.61 8.74 -1.55
CA ALA A 46 -15.65 7.65 -2.53
C ALA A 46 -14.44 7.70 -3.48
N PHE A 47 -13.81 6.54 -3.73
CA PHE A 47 -12.70 6.44 -4.65
C PHE A 47 -12.64 5.09 -5.37
N TYR A 48 -11.81 5.01 -6.40
CA TYR A 48 -11.48 3.76 -7.07
C TYR A 48 -10.05 3.37 -6.73
N ILE A 49 -9.82 2.07 -6.52
CA ILE A 49 -8.48 1.50 -6.38
C ILE A 49 -8.28 0.39 -7.41
N ASP A 50 -7.07 0.24 -7.93
CA ASP A 50 -6.74 -0.87 -8.82
C ASP A 50 -6.80 -2.21 -8.04
N VAL A 51 -7.26 -3.27 -8.70
CA VAL A 51 -7.42 -4.61 -8.06
C VAL A 51 -6.08 -5.33 -8.00
N TYR A 52 -5.19 -5.02 -8.94
CA TYR A 52 -3.85 -5.61 -9.06
C TYR A 52 -2.80 -4.52 -8.97
N GLU A 53 -1.62 -4.89 -8.53
CA GLU A 53 -0.45 -4.05 -8.53
C GLU A 53 -0.02 -3.68 -9.96
N VAL A 54 0.72 -2.57 -10.06
CA VAL A 54 1.30 -2.14 -11.34
C VAL A 54 2.31 -3.18 -11.81
N THR A 55 2.15 -3.64 -13.04
CA THR A 55 3.00 -4.66 -13.63
C THR A 55 4.29 -4.08 -14.21
N ASN A 56 5.31 -4.93 -14.40
CA ASN A 56 6.53 -4.54 -15.11
C ASN A 56 6.23 -4.03 -16.53
N ARG A 57 5.28 -4.64 -17.25
CA ARG A 57 4.86 -4.18 -18.58
C ARG A 57 4.35 -2.73 -18.53
N GLU A 58 3.42 -2.43 -17.63
CA GLU A 58 2.83 -1.09 -17.51
C GLU A 58 3.85 -0.04 -17.02
N TYR A 59 4.76 -0.43 -16.13
CA TYR A 59 5.83 0.47 -15.69
C TYR A 59 6.88 0.69 -16.79
N GLY A 60 7.10 -0.30 -17.66
CA GLY A 60 7.97 -0.18 -18.84
C GLY A 60 7.49 0.89 -19.80
N GLU A 61 6.18 0.97 -20.05
CA GLU A 61 5.57 2.06 -20.84
C GLU A 61 5.89 3.45 -20.26
N TYR A 62 5.81 3.57 -18.92
CA TYR A 62 6.17 4.80 -18.23
C TYR A 62 7.67 5.13 -18.35
N LEU A 63 8.55 4.15 -18.24
CA LEU A 63 10.00 4.36 -18.39
C LEU A 63 10.33 4.83 -19.81
N GLU A 64 9.70 4.23 -20.83
CA GLU A 64 9.88 4.64 -22.21
C GLU A 64 9.39 6.07 -22.48
N ALA A 65 8.24 6.46 -21.91
CA ALA A 65 7.69 7.80 -22.08
C ALA A 65 8.43 8.87 -21.28
N SER A 66 8.87 8.55 -20.05
CA SER A 66 9.49 9.52 -19.14
C SER A 66 11.01 9.59 -19.25
N LYS A 67 11.64 8.62 -19.94
CA LYS A 67 13.09 8.45 -20.08
C LYS A 67 13.85 8.48 -18.74
N LYS A 68 13.19 8.00 -17.68
CA LYS A 68 13.78 7.86 -16.35
C LYS A 68 14.60 6.59 -16.22
N LYS A 69 15.48 6.57 -15.22
CA LYS A 69 16.25 5.37 -14.87
C LYS A 69 15.29 4.26 -14.40
N PRO A 70 15.49 3.00 -14.84
CA PRO A 70 14.76 1.86 -14.29
C PRO A 70 15.02 1.65 -12.79
N PRO A 71 14.07 1.04 -12.07
CA PRO A 71 14.19 0.75 -10.64
C PRO A 71 15.26 -0.30 -10.34
N ARG A 72 15.60 -0.48 -9.06
CA ARG A 72 16.78 -1.25 -8.62
C ARG A 72 16.85 -2.70 -9.15
N TYR A 73 15.70 -3.36 -9.32
CA TYR A 73 15.62 -4.80 -9.66
C TYR A 73 15.06 -5.06 -11.06
N TRP A 74 15.10 -4.06 -11.94
CA TRP A 74 14.50 -4.15 -13.28
C TRP A 74 15.07 -5.28 -14.15
N ASP A 75 16.37 -5.57 -14.01
CA ASP A 75 17.05 -6.59 -14.79
C ASP A 75 17.14 -7.96 -14.07
N ASP A 76 16.55 -8.10 -12.87
CA ASP A 76 16.52 -9.38 -12.16
C ASP A 76 15.50 -10.33 -12.81
N THR A 77 16.00 -11.37 -13.48
CA THR A 77 15.20 -12.38 -14.20
C THR A 77 14.12 -13.07 -13.36
N ARG A 78 14.22 -13.03 -12.03
CA ARG A 78 13.22 -13.60 -11.11
C ARG A 78 12.04 -12.65 -10.88
N LEU A 79 12.22 -11.36 -11.14
CA LEU A 79 11.31 -10.27 -10.75
C LEU A 79 10.89 -9.39 -11.94
N ASN A 80 11.37 -9.65 -13.15
CA ASN A 80 11.19 -8.79 -14.32
C ASN A 80 10.21 -9.36 -15.37
N GLN A 81 9.44 -10.39 -15.04
CA GLN A 81 8.44 -10.92 -16.00
C GLN A 81 7.34 -9.86 -16.25
N PRO A 82 6.78 -9.78 -17.48
CA PRO A 82 5.90 -8.68 -17.86
C PRO A 82 4.66 -8.50 -16.96
N ASP A 83 4.05 -9.61 -16.52
CA ASP A 83 2.83 -9.61 -15.70
C ASP A 83 3.12 -9.66 -14.19
N GLN A 84 4.39 -9.66 -13.78
CA GLN A 84 4.75 -9.54 -12.36
C GLN A 84 4.63 -8.09 -11.89
N PRO A 85 4.32 -7.87 -10.60
CA PRO A 85 4.37 -6.54 -9.99
C PRO A 85 5.77 -5.94 -10.10
N VAL A 86 5.84 -4.64 -10.43
CA VAL A 86 7.11 -3.91 -10.43
C VAL A 86 7.61 -3.73 -8.99
N VAL A 87 8.91 -3.97 -8.78
CA VAL A 87 9.55 -3.91 -7.46
C VAL A 87 10.81 -3.04 -7.47
N GLY A 88 11.27 -2.63 -6.29
CA GLY A 88 12.44 -1.76 -6.14
C GLY A 88 12.16 -0.30 -6.56
N VAL A 89 10.89 0.09 -6.56
CA VAL A 89 10.42 1.45 -6.83
C VAL A 89 10.32 2.22 -5.51
N SER A 90 10.91 3.41 -5.44
CA SER A 90 10.77 4.31 -4.29
C SER A 90 9.38 4.95 -4.26
N TRP A 91 8.94 5.43 -3.09
CA TRP A 91 7.66 6.14 -2.96
C TRP A 91 7.53 7.32 -3.93
N LYS A 92 8.62 8.08 -4.15
CA LYS A 92 8.64 9.22 -5.09
C LYS A 92 8.44 8.76 -6.53
N GLU A 93 9.01 7.63 -6.93
CA GLU A 93 8.84 7.06 -8.26
C GLU A 93 7.42 6.53 -8.46
N ALA A 94 6.87 5.82 -7.45
CA ALA A 94 5.49 5.35 -7.46
C ALA A 94 4.50 6.53 -7.61
N ARG A 95 4.69 7.62 -6.85
CA ARG A 95 3.90 8.83 -6.99
C ARG A 95 3.98 9.44 -8.39
N ASN A 96 5.19 9.52 -8.97
CA ASN A 96 5.38 10.06 -10.32
C ASN A 96 4.70 9.19 -11.38
N TYR A 97 4.77 7.85 -11.24
CA TYR A 97 4.08 6.92 -12.12
C TYR A 97 2.56 7.13 -12.06
N CYS A 98 1.98 7.19 -10.86
CA CYS A 98 0.56 7.46 -10.69
C CYS A 98 0.16 8.78 -11.34
N GLN A 99 0.95 9.84 -11.14
CA GLN A 99 0.70 11.16 -11.76
C GLN A 99 0.76 11.10 -13.29
N TRP A 100 1.72 10.37 -13.86
CA TRP A 100 1.81 10.17 -15.31
C TRP A 100 0.58 9.45 -15.86
N ARG A 101 0.04 8.46 -15.13
CA ARG A 101 -1.23 7.79 -15.44
C ARG A 101 -2.48 8.64 -15.11
N LYS A 102 -2.31 9.90 -14.69
CA LYS A 102 -3.39 10.78 -14.20
C LYS A 102 -4.19 10.18 -13.03
N LYS A 103 -3.52 9.40 -12.19
CA LYS A 103 -4.00 8.78 -10.95
C LYS A 103 -3.21 9.34 -9.74
N ARG A 104 -3.45 8.78 -8.55
CA ARG A 104 -2.70 9.09 -7.31
C ARG A 104 -2.42 7.81 -6.53
N LEU A 105 -1.50 7.90 -5.56
CA LEU A 105 -1.38 6.87 -4.53
C LEU A 105 -2.60 6.93 -3.58
N PRO A 106 -3.05 5.78 -3.05
CA PRO A 106 -4.01 5.75 -1.96
C PRO A 106 -3.39 6.38 -0.70
N THR A 107 -4.27 6.82 0.21
CA THR A 107 -3.92 7.40 1.52
C THR A 107 -3.97 6.35 2.60
#